data_AF-A0A521KIC1-F1
#
_entry.id   AF-A0A521KIC1-F1
#
_cell.length_a   1.000
_cell.length_b   1.000
_cell.length_c   1.000
_cell.angle_alpha   90.00
_cell.angle_beta   90.00
_cell.angle_gamma   90.00
#
_symmetry.space_group_name_H-M   'P 1'
#
loop_
_entity.id
_entity.type
_entity.pdbx_description
1 polymer ?
#
loop_
_entity_poly.entity_id
_entity_poly.type
_entity_poly.pdbx_seq_one_letter_code
_entity_poly.pdbx_strand_id
1 'polypeptide(L)' 'MNVNLTRELEQLVHRKVQSGLYNNQSEVIREALRLLAEQDRVREAHLKR' A
#
# COMPACT_ATOMS: atom_id res chain seq x y z
N MET A 1 11.44 -11.09 -1.54
CA MET A 1 11.99 -9.72 -1.72
C MET A 1 11.83 -8.99 -0.42
N ASN A 2 12.88 -8.36 0.10
CA ASN A 2 12.80 -7.51 1.29
C ASN A 2 12.56 -6.07 0.85
N VAL A 3 11.59 -5.40 1.47
CA VAL A 3 11.26 -4.00 1.21
C VAL A 3 11.59 -3.23 2.48
N ASN A 4 12.50 -2.26 2.38
CA ASN A 4 12.83 -1.39 3.50
C ASN A 4 11.88 -0.21 3.52
N LEU A 5 11.24 0.00 4.67
CA LEU A 5 10.31 1.10 4.88
C LEU A 5 10.98 2.19 5.71
N THR A 6 10.53 3.43 5.55
CA THR A 6 10.86 4.49 6.52
C THR A 6 10.15 4.19 7.84
N ARG A 7 10.68 4.73 8.95
CA ARG A 7 10.08 4.53 10.29
C ARG A 7 8.59 4.92 10.34
N GLU A 8 8.22 5.99 9.63
CA GLU A 8 6.83 6.45 9.58
C GLU A 8 5.91 5.45 8.88
N LEU A 9 6.38 4.85 7.77
CA LEU A 9 5.64 3.83 7.03
C LEU A 9 5.55 2.53 7.83
N GLU A 10 6.60 2.13 8.53
CA GLU A 10 6.54 0.98 9.44
C GLU A 10 5.48 1.16 10.53
N GLN A 11 5.44 2.33 11.16
CA GLN A 11 4.41 2.63 12.17
C GLN A 11 3.01 2.61 11.58
N LEU A 12 2.81 3.14 10.37
CA LEU A 12 1.53 3.08 9.68
C LEU A 12 1.08 1.64 9.43
N VAL A 13 1.97 0.81 8.88
CA VAL A 13 1.70 -0.61 8.62
C VAL A 13 1.41 -1.34 9.93
N HIS A 14 2.18 -1.07 10.99
CA HIS A 14 1.96 -1.67 12.30
C HIS A 14 0.59 -1.34 12.86
N ARG A 15 0.18 -0.07 12.83
CA ARG A 15 -1.17 0.35 13.27
C ARG A 15 -2.30 -0.35 12.50
N LYS A 16 -2.11 -0.56 11.19
CA LYS A 16 -3.09 -1.26 10.33
C LYS A 16 -3.20 -2.75 10.68
N VAL A 17 -2.11 -3.42 11.02
CA VAL A 17 -2.16 -4.81 11.51
C VAL A 17 -2.79 -4.86 12.89
N GLN A 18 -2.41 -3.96 13.80
CA GLN A 18 -2.97 -3.88 15.16
C GLN A 18 -4.48 -3.62 15.19
N SER A 19 -5.05 -2.98 14.16
CA SER A 19 -6.50 -2.80 14.09
C SER A 19 -7.26 -4.09 13.78
N GLY A 20 -6.58 -5.20 13.51
CA GLY A 20 -7.19 -6.49 13.18
C GLY A 20 -7.77 -6.58 11.77
N LEU A 21 -7.63 -5.52 10.96
CA LEU A 21 -8.11 -5.49 9.57
C LEU A 21 -7.20 -6.29 8.63
N TYR A 22 -5.96 -6.55 9.04
CA TYR A 22 -4.95 -7.26 8.26
C TYR A 22 -4.19 -8.23 9.16
N ASN A 23 -3.86 -9.40 8.64
CA ASN A 23 -3.19 -10.45 9.42
C ASN A 23 -1.68 -10.23 9.54
N ASN A 24 -1.08 -9.56 8.55
CA ASN A 24 0.35 -9.31 8.51
C ASN A 24 0.69 -8.07 7.67
N GLN A 25 1.93 -7.61 7.82
CA GLN A 25 2.46 -6.44 7.11
C GLN A 25 2.42 -6.61 5.59
N SER A 26 2.73 -7.82 5.08
CA SER A 26 2.74 -8.09 3.65
C SER A 26 1.36 -7.93 3.01
N GLU A 27 0.29 -8.20 3.75
CA GLU A 27 -1.08 -7.99 3.32
C GLU A 27 -1.40 -6.50 3.15
N VAL A 28 -1.01 -5.68 4.15
CA VAL A 28 -1.15 -4.22 4.09
C VAL A 28 -0.40 -3.65 2.87
N ILE A 29 0.83 -4.09 2.65
CA ILE A 29 1.67 -3.60 1.54
C ILE A 29 1.08 -4.01 0.19
N ARG A 30 0.63 -5.27 0.03
CA ARG A 30 0.00 -5.72 -1.21
C ARG A 30 -1.24 -4.90 -1.55
N GLU A 31 -2.08 -4.63 -0.56
CA GLU A 31 -3.29 -3.85 -0.77
C GLU A 31 -2.95 -2.39 -1.13
N ALA A 32 -1.98 -1.78 -0.45
CA ALA A 32 -1.53 -0.43 -0.76
C ALA A 32 -0.99 -0.32 -2.21
N LEU A 33 -0.20 -1.29 -2.66
CA LEU A 33 0.32 -1.33 -4.03
C LEU A 33 -0.79 -1.56 -5.07
N ARG A 34 -1.80 -2.38 -4.75
CA ARG A 34 -2.97 -2.58 -5.61
C ARG A 34 -3.75 -1.28 -5.81
N LEU A 35 -3.99 -0.54 -4.74
CA LEU A 35 -4.66 0.76 -4.80
C LEU A 35 -3.85 1.79 -5.57
N LEU A 36 -2.52 1.81 -5.40
CA LEU A 36 -1.63 2.69 -6.15
C LEU A 36 -1.69 2.38 -7.66
N ALA A 37 -1.60 1.11 -8.04
CA ALA A 37 -1.67 0.69 -9.44
C ALA A 37 -3.01 1.07 -10.10
N GLU A 38 -4.11 0.99 -9.36
CA GLU A 38 -5.42 1.41 -9.86
C GLU A 38 -5.51 2.93 -10.06
N GLN A 39 -4.94 3.71 -9.15
CA GLN A 39 -4.84 5.16 -9.33
C GLN A 39 -4.00 5.52 -10.56
N ASP A 40 -2.88 4.84 -10.78
CA ASP A 40 -2.02 5.08 -11.93
C ASP A 40 -2.73 4.76 -13.25
N ARG A 41 -3.49 3.67 -13.31
CA ARG A 41 -4.34 3.35 -14.49
C ARG A 41 -5.34 4.47 -14.81
N VAL A 42 -6.01 5.00 -13.78
CA VAL A 42 -6.96 6.10 -13.96
C VAL A 42 -6.23 7.35 -14.45
N ARG A 43 -5.10 7.72 -13.84
CA ARG A 43 -4.29 8.87 -14.27
C ARG A 43 -3.82 8.72 -15.71
N GLU A 44 -3.32 7.56 -16.09
CA GLU A 44 -2.88 7.28 -17.47
C GLU A 44 -4.03 7.40 -18.47
N ALA A 45 -5.23 6.94 -18.13
CA ALA A 45 -6.41 7.08 -18.97
C ALA A 45 -6.82 8.56 -19.17
N HIS A 46 -6.64 9.40 -18.15
CA HIS A 46 -6.90 10.85 -18.25
C HIS A 46 -5.83 11.60 -19.05
N LEU A 47 -4.56 11.18 -18.98
CA LEU A 47 -3.45 11.81 -19.70
C LEU A 47 -3.43 11.48 -21.21
N LYS A 48 -4.12 10.41 -21.64
CA LYS A 48 -4.23 10.00 -23.05
C LYS A 48 -5.43 10.61 -23.79
N ARG A 49 -6.14 11.56 -23.17
CA ARG A 49 -7.26 12.31 -23.73
C ARG A 49 -6.84 13.72 -24.09
#